data_AF-A0A259RJK9-F1
#
_entry.id   AF-A0A259RJK9-F1
#
_cell.length_a   1.000
_cell.length_b   1.000
_cell.length_c   1.000
_cell.angle_alpha   90.00
_cell.angle_beta   90.00
_cell.angle_gamma   90.00
#
_symmetry.space_group_name_H-M   'P 1'
#
loop_
_entity.id
_entity.type
_entity.pdbx_description
1 polymer ?
#
loop_
_entity_poly.entity_id
_entity_poly.type
_entity_poly.pdbx_seq_one_letter_code
_entity_poly.pdbx_strand_id
1 'polypeptide(L)' 'MLILTRRIGEVLRVGDEVSITVLGIKGNQVRIGIDAPKDVSVHREEIYQRIKNEGHSQEDGVSGQPSSAEE' A
#
# COMPACT_ATOMS: atom_id res chain seq x y z
N MET A 1 -8.38 -0.10 -14.80
CA MET A 1 -7.41 0.99 -14.93
C MET A 1 -8.19 2.28 -15.19
N LEU A 2 -8.07 3.28 -14.31
CA LEU A 2 -8.68 4.60 -14.46
C LEU A 2 -7.56 5.61 -14.78
N ILE A 3 -7.75 6.44 -15.81
CA ILE A 3 -6.72 7.38 -16.28
C ILE A 3 -7.16 8.80 -15.95
N LEU A 4 -6.33 9.53 -15.21
CA LEU A 4 -6.59 10.89 -14.79
C LEU A 4 -5.37 11.75 -15.07
N THR A 5 -5.57 12.88 -15.74
CA THR A 5 -4.50 13.86 -15.96
C THR A 5 -4.53 14.89 -14.83
N ARG A 6 -3.43 15.01 -14.10
CA ARG A 6 -3.23 15.97 -13.01
C ARG A 6 -2.02 16.85 -13.30
N ARG A 7 -2.10 18.12 -12.92
CA ARG A 7 -0.99 19.08 -12.92
C ARG A 7 -0.24 19.04 -11.60
N ILE A 8 0.94 19.66 -11.59
CA ILE A 8 1.75 19.83 -10.36
C ILE A 8 0.93 20.61 -9.33
N GLY A 9 0.90 20.11 -8.10
CA GLY A 9 0.13 20.66 -6.99
C GLY A 9 -1.30 20.15 -6.88
N GLU A 10 -1.79 19.37 -7.86
CA GLU A 10 -3.10 18.75 -7.74
C GLU A 10 -3.04 17.46 -6.93
N VAL A 11 -4.14 17.19 -6.22
CA VAL A 11 -4.32 16.01 -5.37
C VAL A 11 -5.39 15.11 -5.99
N LEU A 12 -5.12 13.81 -5.99
CA LEU A 12 -6.05 12.75 -6.31
C LEU A 12 -6.37 11.99 -5.02
N ARG A 13 -7.65 11.76 -4.74
CA ARG A 13 -8.08 10.94 -3.61
C ARG A 13 -8.54 9.57 -4.07
N VAL A 14 -8.16 8.54 -3.32
CA VAL A 14 -8.56 7.15 -3.56
C VAL A 14 -9.23 6.65 -2.27
N GLY A 15 -10.54 6.41 -2.33
CA GLY A 15 -11.34 6.18 -1.12
C GLY A 15 -11.38 7.42 -0.22
N ASP A 16 -11.49 7.19 1.08
CA ASP A 16 -11.55 8.26 2.10
C ASP A 16 -10.19 8.52 2.79
N GLU A 17 -9.26 7.56 2.70
CA GLU A 17 -8.05 7.56 3.52
C GLU A 17 -6.75 7.77 2.72
N VAL A 18 -6.78 7.59 1.39
CA VAL A 18 -5.57 7.72 0.56
C VAL A 18 -5.60 9.01 -0.27
N SER A 19 -4.57 9.83 -0.15
CA SER A 19 -4.36 11.06 -0.92
C SER A 19 -3.03 11.01 -1.66
N ILE A 20 -3.09 11.19 -2.98
CA ILE A 20 -1.95 11.17 -3.89
C ILE A 20 -1.74 12.60 -4.41
N THR A 21 -0.59 13.20 -4.15
CA THR A 21 -0.27 14.56 -4.56
C THR A 21 0.86 14.58 -5.58
N VAL A 22 0.69 15.32 -6.68
CA VAL A 22 1.78 15.53 -7.64
C VAL A 22 2.67 16.67 -7.14
N LEU A 23 3.82 16.32 -6.56
CA LEU A 23 4.75 17.31 -5.96
C LEU A 23 5.56 18.06 -7.02
N GLY A 24 5.80 17.45 -8.18
CA GLY A 24 6.57 18.08 -9.24
C GLY A 24 6.94 17.12 -10.36
N ILE A 25 7.39 17.67 -11.47
CA ILE A 25 7.88 16.91 -12.63
C ILE A 25 9.30 17.39 -12.89
N LYS A 26 10.24 16.45 -12.95
CA LYS A 26 11.64 16.70 -13.29
C LYS A 26 12.00 15.90 -14.53
N GLY A 27 11.95 16.54 -15.70
CA GLY A 27 12.14 15.87 -16.99
C GLY A 27 11.04 14.82 -17.20
N ASN A 28 11.43 13.55 -17.24
CA ASN A 28 10.50 12.42 -17.37
C ASN A 28 10.16 11.73 -16.03
N GLN A 29 10.67 12.26 -14.91
CA GLN A 29 10.38 11.73 -13.57
C GLN A 29 9.29 12.57 -12.90
N VAL A 30 8.28 11.92 -12.36
CA VAL A 30 7.22 12.57 -11.58
C VAL A 30 7.47 12.30 -10.10
N ARG A 31 7.47 13.36 -9.29
CA ARG A 31 7.44 13.25 -7.83
C ARG A 31 6.00 13.14 -7.38
N ILE A 32 5.67 12.03 -6.75
CA ILE A 32 4.35 11.73 -6.24
C ILE A 32 4.49 11.59 -4.73
N GLY A 33 3.73 12.38 -3.98
CA GLY A 33 3.50 12.19 -2.56
C GLY A 33 2.31 11.27 -2.39
N ILE A 34 2.43 10.24 -1.56
CA ILE A 34 1.34 9.34 -1.22
C ILE A 34 1.16 9.46 0.28
N ASP A 35 -0.02 9.89 0.70
CA ASP A 35 -0.46 9.93 2.08
C ASP A 35 -1.52 8.84 2.24
N ALA A 36 -1.23 7.86 3.07
CA ALA A 36 -2.09 6.71 3.31
C ALA A 36 -1.93 6.27 4.78
N PRO A 37 -3.00 5.75 5.42
CA PRO A 37 -2.93 5.24 6.77
C PRO A 37 -2.07 3.98 6.84
N LYS A 38 -1.63 3.61 8.06
CA LYS A 38 -0.78 2.43 8.30
C LYS A 38 -1.41 1.09 7.88
N ASP A 39 -2.73 1.07 7.72
CA ASP A 39 -3.49 -0.09 7.23
C ASP A 39 -3.22 -0.35 5.74
N VAL A 40 -2.88 0.71 4.98
CA VAL A 40 -2.60 0.63 3.55
C VAL A 40 -1.09 0.68 3.32
N SER A 41 -0.50 -0.50 3.13
CA SER A 41 0.93 -0.62 2.85
C SER A 41 1.30 -0.09 1.46
N VAL A 42 2.00 1.06 1.42
CA VAL A 42 2.49 1.66 0.17
C VAL A 42 3.87 1.10 -0.17
N HIS A 43 3.93 0.25 -1.19
CA HIS A 43 5.18 -0.33 -1.67
C HIS A 43 5.52 0.13 -3.08
N ARG A 44 6.81 0.13 -3.41
CA ARG A 44 7.26 0.19 -4.80
C ARG A 44 6.93 -1.15 -5.45
N GLU A 45 6.46 -1.10 -6.70
CA GLU A 45 6.05 -2.29 -7.47
C GLU A 45 7.10 -3.42 -7.43
N GLU A 46 8.39 -3.08 -7.54
CA GLU A 46 9.51 -4.05 -7.51
C GLU A 46 9.61 -4.81 -6.17
N ILE A 47 9.23 -4.17 -5.06
CA ILE A 47 9.28 -4.73 -3.71
C ILE A 47 7.99 -5.52 -3.45
N TYR A 48 6.85 -4.99 -3.89
CA TYR A 48 5.55 -5.66 -3.76
C TYR A 48 5.54 -7.03 -4.44
N GLN A 49 6.14 -7.16 -5.63
CA GLN A 49 6.21 -8.44 -6.33
C GLN A 49 7.05 -9.49 -5.59
N ARG A 50 8.08 -9.08 -4.83
CA ARG A 50 8.86 -10.00 -3.98
C ARG A 50 8.08 -10.39 -2.72
N ILE A 51 7.53 -9.41 -2.02
CA ILE A 51 6.76 -9.63 -0.79
C ILE A 51 5.51 -10.48 -1.07
N LYS A 52 4.84 -10.30 -2.21
CA LYS A 52 3.68 -11.12 -2.56
C LYS A 52 4.05 -12.58 -2.87
N ASN A 53 5.26 -12.84 -3.38
CA ASN A 53 5.75 -14.20 -3.60
C ASN A 53 6.24 -14.88 -2.31
N GLU A 54 6.70 -14.12 -1.32
CA GLU A 54 7.11 -14.64 0.00
C GLU A 54 5.99 -14.60 1.07
N GLY A 55 4.95 -13.78 0.86
CA GLY A 55 3.93 -13.41 1.86
C GLY A 55 2.73 -14.35 1.97
N HIS A 56 2.79 -15.57 1.45
CA HIS A 56 1.83 -16.61 1.82
C HIS A 56 2.11 -17.25 3.20
N SER A 57 3.01 -16.68 4.02
CA SER A 57 3.44 -17.35 5.26
C SER A 57 3.68 -16.48 6.50
N GLN A 58 3.44 -15.17 6.49
CA GLN A 58 3.54 -14.29 7.67
C GLN A 58 2.73 -13.04 7.31
N GLU A 59 1.58 -12.71 7.91
CA GLU A 59 1.21 -12.75 9.33
C GLU A 59 -0.32 -12.98 9.47
N ASP A 60 -0.73 -14.21 9.80
CA ASP A 60 -1.95 -14.47 10.58
C ASP A 60 -1.51 -15.06 11.92
N GLY A 61 -1.02 -14.17 12.78
CA GLY A 61 -0.64 -14.49 14.14
C GLY A 61 -1.85 -14.65 15.06
N VAL A 62 -2.74 -15.62 14.82
CA VAL A 62 -3.58 -16.25 15.85
C VAL A 62 -3.92 -17.69 15.44
N SER A 63 -3.06 -18.65 15.74
CA SER A 63 -3.50 -20.02 16.04
C SER A 63 -2.51 -20.69 16.99
N GLY A 64 -2.90 -20.71 18.26
CA GLY A 64 -2.21 -21.42 19.33
C GLY A 64 -3.22 -21.83 20.38
N GLN A 65 -4.16 -22.71 20.01
CA GLN A 65 -4.72 -23.64 20.99
C GLN A 65 -3.57 -24.50 21.52
N PRO A 66 -3.62 -24.85 22.81
CA PRO A 66 -3.54 -26.27 23.10
C PRO A 66 -4.72 -26.74 23.94
N SER A 67 -5.13 -27.97 23.61
CA SER A 67 -6.01 -28.86 24.34
C SER A 67 -5.86 -28.78 25.86
N SER A 68 -7.01 -28.77 26.54
CA SER A 68 -7.24 -29.67 27.66
C SER A 68 -8.63 -30.27 27.53
N ALA A 69 -8.67 -31.52 27.10
CA ALA A 69 -9.73 -32.42 27.51
C ALA A 69 -9.51 -32.67 29.01
N GLU A 70 -10.33 -32.05 29.85
CA GLU A 70 -10.52 -32.48 31.24
C GLU A 70 -11.84 -33.25 31.27
N GLU A 71 -11.68 -34.56 31.51
CA GLU A 71 -12.62 -35.62 31.94
C GLU A 71 -13.95 -35.83 31.18
#